data_AF-A0A3Q3F017-F1
#
_entry.id   AF-A0A3Q3F017-F1
#
_cell.length_a   1.000
_cell.length_b   1.000
_cell.length_c   1.000
_cell.angle_alpha   90.00
_cell.angle_beta   90.00
_cell.angle_gamma   90.00
#
_symmetry.space_group_name_H-M   'P 1'
#
loop_
_entity.id
_entity.type
_entity.pdbx_description
1 polymer ?
#
loop_
_entity_poly.entity_id
_entity_poly.type
_entity_poly.pdbx_seq_one_letter_code
_entity_poly.pdbx_strand_id
1 'polypeptide(L)'
;MKMFLPCWLSLLALMPLSFGTKAGVKVKLTEKGLEYGRQMGMASIQQKLKTITVPDISGTEKVPPVGKVHYSLTNMKIMDVGLPQSEVDLVPGTGFRLAIGNAFLSMNGNWRVKYLRLMKDHGSFDLNVKGLTITTSIAVKSDETGRPAVSTVSCAATVGSASIKFHGGASWLYNLFKNFVDKGLRKALEKQICPLVADAVSDMNPKLKTLNVLAKVDEFAEIEYSMVSSPTVSASSLDLGLKGEFYNIGKHQEPPFSPSNFSLPPQVNEMLYIGVSTFTANSAAFVYNKAGVLSLYITDDMIPRSSPIRLDTRTFGAFVPQIAKRFPGLKMKLLVKTVKNPVISFEPNNATVQATATVTAYAIQPNATLTPLFVLNLDISVSARVFVSGMQIAGAITLNKMGLTLGTSYVGDFQVRSLDNIFQMVLKLVVIPKLNARLAKGYPLPTLGKMKLVNTQLQVLKDYMLIGTDVQFMG
;
A
#
# COMPACT_ATOMS: atom_id res chain seq x y z
N MET A 1 -19.63 51.69 12.61
CA MET A 1 -19.18 50.28 12.65
C MET A 1 -20.00 49.42 11.68
N LYS A 2 -19.95 49.67 10.37
CA LYS A 2 -20.73 48.91 9.35
C LYS A 2 -20.00 48.81 8.00
N MET A 3 -18.72 48.40 8.02
CA MET A 3 -17.95 48.21 6.78
C MET A 3 -17.05 46.96 6.74
N PHE A 4 -17.13 46.04 7.72
CA PHE A 4 -16.23 44.88 7.79
C PHE A 4 -16.84 43.54 7.34
N LEU A 5 -18.16 43.45 7.13
CA LEU A 5 -18.80 42.20 6.76
C LEU A 5 -18.63 41.77 5.27
N PRO A 6 -18.57 42.68 4.27
CA PRO A 6 -18.46 42.26 2.86
C PRO A 6 -17.05 41.77 2.48
N CYS A 7 -16.03 42.15 3.26
CA CYS A 7 -14.63 41.85 3.00
C CYS A 7 -14.24 40.41 3.43
N TRP A 8 -14.96 39.83 4.40
CA TRP A 8 -14.75 38.43 4.81
C TRP A 8 -15.40 37.42 3.85
N LEU A 9 -16.54 37.76 3.26
CA LEU A 9 -17.21 36.91 2.27
C LEU A 9 -16.43 36.84 0.95
N SER A 10 -15.69 37.89 0.59
CA SER A 10 -14.81 37.89 -0.59
C SER A 10 -13.50 37.12 -0.37
N LEU A 11 -13.04 36.96 0.89
CA LEU A 11 -11.90 36.10 1.22
C LEU A 11 -12.21 34.59 1.11
N LEU A 12 -13.47 34.20 1.34
CA LEU A 12 -13.93 32.81 1.18
C LEU A 12 -13.97 32.35 -0.29
N ALA A 13 -14.11 33.29 -1.24
CA ALA A 13 -14.06 33.00 -2.68
C ALA A 13 -12.64 32.81 -3.24
N LEU A 14 -11.60 33.11 -2.43
CA LEU A 14 -10.19 32.86 -2.74
C LEU A 14 -9.66 31.55 -2.17
N MET A 15 -10.50 30.75 -1.48
CA MET A 15 -10.12 29.36 -1.22
C MET A 15 -10.07 28.67 -2.59
N PRO A 16 -8.92 28.13 -3.01
CA PRO A 16 -8.92 27.23 -4.15
C PRO A 16 -9.96 26.16 -3.82
N LEU A 17 -10.98 26.02 -4.67
CA LEU A 17 -11.73 24.79 -4.76
C LEU A 17 -10.67 23.71 -4.86
N SER A 18 -10.44 22.99 -3.76
CA SER A 18 -9.60 21.82 -3.78
C SER A 18 -10.34 20.84 -4.66
N PHE A 19 -10.07 20.89 -5.96
CA PHE A 19 -10.35 19.80 -6.85
C PHE A 19 -9.57 18.64 -6.26
N GLY A 20 -10.26 17.82 -5.47
CA GLY A 20 -9.67 16.65 -4.84
C GLY A 20 -8.95 15.87 -5.93
N THR A 21 -7.64 15.77 -5.80
CA THR A 21 -6.81 15.04 -6.74
C THR A 21 -7.34 13.61 -6.80
N LYS A 22 -7.72 13.17 -8.00
CA LYS A 22 -8.31 11.85 -8.18
C LYS A 22 -7.22 10.78 -7.99
N ALA A 23 -7.57 9.66 -7.39
CA ALA A 23 -6.62 8.58 -7.12
C ALA A 23 -6.40 7.73 -8.39
N GLY A 24 -5.16 7.48 -8.77
CA GLY A 24 -4.81 6.48 -9.79
C GLY A 24 -4.83 5.04 -9.24
N VAL A 25 -4.61 4.89 -7.93
CA VAL A 25 -4.71 3.60 -7.23
C VAL A 25 -5.64 3.74 -6.02
N LYS A 26 -6.52 2.77 -5.83
CA LYS A 26 -7.38 2.69 -4.64
C LYS A 26 -7.08 1.42 -3.86
N VAL A 27 -7.01 1.53 -2.55
CA VAL A 27 -6.81 0.39 -1.65
C VAL A 27 -8.00 0.32 -0.71
N LYS A 28 -8.65 -0.83 -0.62
CA LYS A 28 -9.78 -1.09 0.27
C LYS A 28 -9.39 -2.15 1.28
N LEU A 29 -9.43 -1.79 2.56
CA LEU A 29 -9.32 -2.71 3.69
C LEU A 29 -10.73 -3.12 4.12
N THR A 30 -10.99 -4.43 4.14
CA THR A 30 -12.29 -4.99 4.55
C THR A 30 -12.34 -5.27 6.04
N GLU A 31 -13.51 -5.62 6.55
CA GLU A 31 -13.67 -6.14 7.92
C GLU A 31 -12.77 -7.36 8.17
N LYS A 32 -12.62 -8.27 7.20
CA LYS A 32 -11.70 -9.42 7.31
C LYS A 32 -10.25 -8.97 7.52
N GLY A 33 -9.81 -7.95 6.80
CA GLY A 33 -8.48 -7.37 6.97
C GLY A 33 -8.32 -6.64 8.30
N LEU A 34 -9.38 -5.95 8.75
CA LEU A 34 -9.42 -5.27 10.04
C LEU A 34 -9.34 -6.25 11.21
N GLU A 35 -10.03 -7.39 11.10
CA GLU A 35 -10.00 -8.47 12.08
C GLU A 35 -8.61 -9.11 12.20
N TYR A 36 -7.91 -9.31 11.07
CA TYR A 36 -6.50 -9.71 11.08
C TYR A 36 -5.61 -8.66 11.78
N GLY A 37 -5.86 -7.38 11.51
CA GLY A 37 -5.22 -6.26 12.20
C GLY A 37 -5.47 -6.26 13.72
N ARG A 38 -6.71 -6.57 14.15
CA ARG A 38 -7.10 -6.67 15.56
C ARG A 38 -6.25 -7.70 16.28
N GLN A 39 -6.13 -8.91 15.74
CA GLN A 39 -5.34 -9.99 16.36
C GLN A 39 -3.88 -9.57 16.61
N MET A 40 -3.27 -8.88 15.64
CA MET A 40 -1.91 -8.34 15.80
C MET A 40 -1.86 -7.17 16.82
N GLY A 41 -2.85 -6.29 16.80
CA GLY A 41 -2.95 -5.13 17.70
C GLY A 41 -3.15 -5.53 19.17
N MET A 42 -3.94 -6.58 19.43
CA MET A 42 -4.22 -7.06 20.79
C MET A 42 -2.96 -7.53 21.51
N ALA A 43 -2.02 -8.16 20.80
CA ALA A 43 -0.73 -8.53 21.37
C ALA A 43 0.07 -7.29 21.83
N SER A 44 0.05 -6.21 21.04
CA SER A 44 0.71 -4.94 21.38
C SER A 44 0.10 -4.31 22.64
N ILE A 45 -1.24 -4.25 22.70
CA ILE A 45 -1.97 -3.70 23.86
C ILE A 45 -1.67 -4.54 25.11
N GLN A 46 -1.70 -5.87 25.00
CA GLN A 46 -1.39 -6.75 26.14
C GLN A 46 0.02 -6.51 26.68
N GLN A 47 1.01 -6.30 25.81
CA GLN A 47 2.38 -5.98 26.24
C GLN A 47 2.46 -4.62 26.95
N LYS A 48 1.77 -3.60 26.45
CA LYS A 48 1.71 -2.28 27.12
C LYS A 48 1.01 -2.35 28.47
N LEU A 49 -0.07 -3.11 28.60
CA LEU A 49 -0.77 -3.26 29.87
C LEU A 49 0.07 -4.01 30.93
N LYS A 50 1.03 -4.86 30.52
CA LYS A 50 2.00 -5.46 31.45
C LYS A 50 2.95 -4.44 32.08
N THR A 51 3.09 -3.24 31.51
CA THR A 51 3.95 -2.18 32.05
C THR A 51 3.22 -1.20 32.98
N ILE A 52 1.95 -1.48 33.33
CA ILE A 52 1.21 -0.69 34.33
C ILE A 52 2.02 -0.63 35.62
N THR A 53 2.17 0.58 36.16
CA THR A 53 2.90 0.82 37.41
C THR A 53 1.92 1.37 38.44
N VAL A 54 1.35 0.51 39.28
CA VAL A 54 0.44 0.99 40.33
C VAL A 54 1.27 1.71 41.41
N PRO A 55 0.95 2.97 41.75
CA PRO A 55 1.71 3.72 42.74
C PRO A 55 1.58 3.09 44.12
N ASP A 56 2.66 3.13 44.91
CA ASP A 56 2.65 2.72 46.30
C ASP A 56 1.62 3.53 47.10
N ILE A 57 0.93 2.88 48.02
CA ILE A 57 -0.07 3.51 48.88
C ILE A 57 0.38 3.40 50.30
N SER A 58 0.33 4.51 51.02
CA SER A 58 0.54 4.51 52.46
C SER A 58 -0.45 5.45 53.13
N GLY A 59 -0.72 5.19 54.39
CA GLY A 59 -1.75 5.95 55.10
C GLY A 59 -1.81 5.61 56.57
N THR A 60 -2.76 6.23 57.24
CA THR A 60 -3.05 5.98 58.65
C THR A 60 -4.55 5.91 58.87
N GLU A 61 -5.01 4.84 59.52
CA GLU A 61 -6.43 4.59 59.72
C GLU A 61 -6.70 4.04 61.11
N LYS A 62 -7.88 4.31 61.65
CA LYS A 62 -8.30 3.78 62.96
C LYS A 62 -9.10 2.50 62.72
N VAL A 63 -8.58 1.36 63.17
CA VAL A 63 -9.23 0.04 63.04
C VAL A 63 -9.65 -0.43 64.43
N PRO A 64 -10.94 -0.47 64.77
CA PRO A 64 -11.40 -1.06 66.03
C PRO A 64 -11.20 -2.59 66.03
N PRO A 65 -10.72 -3.22 67.13
CA PRO A 65 -10.24 -2.63 68.39
C PRO A 65 -8.73 -2.26 68.39
N VAL A 66 -8.00 -2.49 67.29
CA VAL A 66 -6.53 -2.35 67.15
C VAL A 66 -6.02 -0.92 67.38
N GLY A 67 -6.84 0.11 67.11
CA GLY A 67 -6.48 1.52 67.25
C GLY A 67 -5.87 2.11 65.97
N LYS A 68 -4.91 3.03 66.11
CA LYS A 68 -4.28 3.73 64.97
C LYS A 68 -3.25 2.82 64.28
N VAL A 69 -3.49 2.51 63.01
CA VAL A 69 -2.66 1.65 62.16
C VAL A 69 -2.02 2.49 61.07
N HIS A 70 -0.69 2.49 61.01
CA HIS A 70 0.06 2.99 59.85
C HIS A 70 0.26 1.84 58.87
N TYR A 71 -0.03 2.05 57.60
CA TYR A 71 0.07 0.98 56.60
C TYR A 71 0.79 1.43 55.33
N SER A 72 1.32 0.46 54.59
CA SER A 72 1.83 0.65 53.23
C SER A 72 1.61 -0.59 52.37
N LEU A 73 1.13 -0.40 51.13
CA LEU A 73 1.11 -1.36 50.04
C LEU A 73 2.14 -0.91 49.00
N THR A 74 3.10 -1.77 48.69
CA THR A 74 4.28 -1.41 47.90
C THR A 74 4.65 -2.50 46.90
N ASN A 75 5.48 -2.14 45.91
CA ASN A 75 6.09 -3.10 44.98
C ASN A 75 5.02 -3.95 44.24
N MET A 76 3.95 -3.29 43.80
CA MET A 76 2.89 -3.94 43.01
C MET A 76 3.39 -4.21 41.60
N LYS A 77 3.38 -5.48 41.19
CA LYS A 77 3.83 -5.92 39.87
C LYS A 77 2.73 -6.70 39.16
N ILE A 78 2.55 -6.42 37.88
CA ILE A 78 1.66 -7.19 37.00
C ILE A 78 2.29 -8.56 36.76
N MET A 79 1.55 -9.60 37.12
CA MET A 79 1.91 -11.00 36.90
C MET A 79 1.27 -11.55 35.64
N ASP A 80 0.00 -11.18 35.40
CA ASP A 80 -0.74 -11.65 34.23
C ASP A 80 -1.73 -10.60 33.72
N VAL A 81 -1.96 -10.62 32.41
CA VAL A 81 -2.91 -9.77 31.69
C VAL A 81 -3.63 -10.62 30.67
N GLY A 82 -4.95 -10.75 30.82
CA GLY A 82 -5.80 -11.44 29.86
C GLY A 82 -6.79 -10.50 29.19
N LEU A 83 -6.87 -10.58 27.86
CA LEU A 83 -7.79 -9.82 27.02
C LEU A 83 -8.68 -10.79 26.23
N PRO A 84 -9.60 -11.53 26.89
CA PRO A 84 -10.29 -12.67 26.29
C PRO A 84 -11.32 -12.28 25.22
N GLN A 85 -11.92 -11.09 25.33
CA GLN A 85 -12.90 -10.59 24.38
C GLN A 85 -12.39 -9.28 23.80
N SER A 86 -12.36 -9.19 22.47
CA SER A 86 -12.10 -7.94 21.78
C SER A 86 -12.74 -7.91 20.41
N GLU A 87 -13.27 -6.75 20.07
CA GLU A 87 -14.02 -6.48 18.85
C GLU A 87 -13.51 -5.19 18.23
N VAL A 88 -13.53 -5.12 16.91
CA VAL A 88 -13.17 -3.91 16.17
C VAL A 88 -14.24 -3.61 15.14
N ASP A 89 -14.75 -2.38 15.17
CA ASP A 89 -15.77 -1.91 14.24
C ASP A 89 -15.26 -0.70 13.46
N LEU A 90 -15.76 -0.52 12.24
CA LEU A 90 -15.54 0.71 11.50
C LEU A 90 -16.50 1.80 11.98
N VAL A 91 -15.98 3.01 12.16
CA VAL A 91 -16.75 4.20 12.53
C VAL A 91 -16.71 5.18 11.36
N PRO A 92 -17.82 5.30 10.59
CA PRO A 92 -17.90 6.18 9.44
C PRO A 92 -17.41 7.60 9.75
N GLY A 93 -16.57 8.14 8.86
CA GLY A 93 -15.99 9.47 9.00
C GLY A 93 -14.90 9.63 10.06
N THR A 94 -14.57 8.58 10.83
CA THR A 94 -13.52 8.65 11.88
C THR A 94 -12.39 7.66 11.64
N GLY A 95 -12.69 6.35 11.61
CA GLY A 95 -11.66 5.31 11.69
C GLY A 95 -12.25 4.02 12.24
N PHE A 96 -11.74 3.52 13.36
CA PHE A 96 -12.23 2.29 13.97
C PHE A 96 -12.42 2.43 15.48
N ARG A 97 -13.37 1.66 16.01
CA ARG A 97 -13.66 1.52 17.44
C ARG A 97 -13.19 0.16 17.89
N LEU A 98 -12.26 0.13 18.83
CA LEU A 98 -11.82 -1.10 19.51
C LEU A 98 -12.54 -1.19 20.86
N ALA A 99 -13.20 -2.31 21.09
CA ALA A 99 -13.83 -2.65 22.36
C ALA A 99 -13.17 -3.91 22.93
N ILE A 100 -12.74 -3.86 24.18
CA ILE A 100 -12.18 -4.98 24.93
C ILE A 100 -13.10 -5.24 26.11
N GLY A 101 -13.58 -6.48 26.21
CA GLY A 101 -14.51 -6.93 27.23
C GLY A 101 -13.87 -7.94 28.17
N ASN A 102 -14.36 -7.96 29.41
CA ASN A 102 -14.02 -8.97 30.41
C ASN A 102 -12.50 -9.20 30.59
N ALA A 103 -11.70 -8.15 30.44
CA ALA A 103 -10.27 -8.23 30.67
C ALA A 103 -9.99 -8.43 32.16
N PHE A 104 -8.84 -9.02 32.44
CA PHE A 104 -8.37 -9.24 33.80
C PHE A 104 -6.88 -8.92 33.96
N LEU A 105 -6.52 -8.49 35.17
CA LEU A 105 -5.14 -8.23 35.57
C LEU A 105 -4.88 -8.95 36.89
N SER A 106 -3.77 -9.67 36.97
CA SER A 106 -3.30 -10.29 38.21
C SER A 106 -2.01 -9.61 38.63
N MET A 107 -1.92 -9.22 39.89
CA MET A 107 -0.76 -8.54 40.47
C MET A 107 -0.35 -9.20 41.78
N ASN A 108 0.92 -9.07 42.13
CA ASN A 108 1.39 -9.31 43.49
C ASN A 108 2.01 -8.04 44.06
N GLY A 109 2.08 -7.95 45.39
CA GLY A 109 2.70 -6.84 46.08
C GLY A 109 3.02 -7.18 47.53
N ASN A 110 3.57 -6.19 48.23
CA ASN A 110 3.99 -6.31 49.62
C ASN A 110 3.18 -5.36 50.50
N TRP A 111 2.74 -5.83 51.66
CA TRP A 111 2.10 -5.00 52.68
C TRP A 111 2.98 -4.91 53.92
N ARG A 112 2.92 -3.76 54.59
CA ARG A 112 3.49 -3.54 55.93
C ARG A 112 2.52 -2.74 56.77
N VAL A 113 2.38 -3.09 58.05
CA VAL A 113 1.60 -2.31 59.01
C VAL A 113 2.37 -2.09 60.30
N LYS A 114 2.09 -0.97 60.97
CA LYS A 114 2.60 -0.63 62.30
C LYS A 114 1.46 -0.16 63.19
N TYR A 115 1.30 -0.78 64.35
CA TYR A 115 0.23 -0.49 65.32
C TYR A 115 0.72 -0.59 66.77
N LEU A 116 -0.06 -0.10 67.73
CA LEU A 116 0.28 -0.09 69.18
C LEU A 116 1.71 0.41 69.49
N ARG A 117 2.19 1.44 68.77
CA ARG A 117 3.54 2.05 68.80
C ARG A 117 4.73 1.13 68.48
N LEU A 118 4.69 -0.16 68.82
CA LEU A 118 5.83 -1.10 68.76
C LEU A 118 5.60 -2.30 67.83
N MET A 119 4.35 -2.69 67.54
CA MET A 119 4.07 -3.86 66.72
C MET A 119 4.24 -3.53 65.23
N LYS A 120 4.98 -4.39 64.53
CA LYS A 120 5.19 -4.33 63.08
C LYS A 120 4.82 -5.67 62.49
N ASP A 121 4.08 -5.65 61.39
CA ASP A 121 3.73 -6.85 60.66
C ASP A 121 3.89 -6.60 59.15
N HIS A 122 4.15 -7.67 58.41
CA HIS A 122 4.40 -7.61 56.98
C HIS A 122 4.07 -8.92 56.28
N GLY A 123 3.82 -8.83 54.98
CA GLY A 123 3.61 -9.99 54.15
C GLY A 123 3.43 -9.61 52.69
N SER A 124 2.93 -10.55 51.91
CA SER A 124 2.58 -10.35 50.51
C SER A 124 1.06 -10.37 50.32
N PHE A 125 0.62 -9.85 49.18
CA PHE A 125 -0.75 -9.97 48.74
C PHE A 125 -0.82 -10.25 47.24
N ASP A 126 -1.87 -10.94 46.83
CA ASP A 126 -2.27 -11.04 45.44
C ASP A 126 -3.46 -10.12 45.20
N LEU A 127 -3.51 -9.51 44.02
CA LEU A 127 -4.58 -8.62 43.61
C LEU A 127 -5.10 -9.06 42.25
N ASN A 128 -6.41 -9.25 42.17
CA ASN A 128 -7.09 -9.70 40.96
C ASN A 128 -8.10 -8.65 40.53
N VAL A 129 -7.95 -8.17 39.30
CA VAL A 129 -8.88 -7.25 38.64
C VAL A 129 -9.69 -8.06 37.64
N LYS A 130 -11.02 -7.96 37.70
CA LYS A 130 -11.93 -8.68 36.79
C LYS A 130 -12.96 -7.73 36.19
N GLY A 131 -13.41 -8.06 34.99
CA GLY A 131 -14.40 -7.26 34.29
C GLY A 131 -13.86 -5.89 33.89
N LEU A 132 -12.58 -5.80 33.53
CA LEU A 132 -12.05 -4.59 32.91
C LEU A 132 -12.62 -4.45 31.50
N THR A 133 -13.20 -3.29 31.21
CA THR A 133 -13.63 -2.91 29.86
C THR A 133 -12.81 -1.74 29.36
N ILE A 134 -12.45 -1.77 28.08
CA ILE A 134 -11.72 -0.69 27.40
C ILE A 134 -12.44 -0.41 26.09
N THR A 135 -12.83 0.84 25.87
CA THR A 135 -13.39 1.29 24.60
C THR A 135 -12.55 2.43 24.08
N THR A 136 -11.98 2.29 22.89
CA THR A 136 -11.14 3.32 22.27
C THR A 136 -11.58 3.59 20.83
N SER A 137 -11.72 4.87 20.48
CA SER A 137 -11.94 5.32 19.11
C SER A 137 -10.62 5.78 18.53
N ILE A 138 -10.27 5.26 17.36
CA ILE A 138 -8.98 5.50 16.69
C ILE A 138 -9.28 6.11 15.34
N ALA A 139 -8.70 7.28 15.08
CA ALA A 139 -8.80 7.94 13.78
C ALA A 139 -7.69 7.46 12.86
N VAL A 140 -8.00 7.38 11.56
CA VAL A 140 -7.01 7.11 10.50
C VAL A 140 -6.98 8.29 9.56
N LYS A 141 -5.81 8.88 9.35
CA LYS A 141 -5.62 10.08 8.51
C LYS A 141 -4.40 9.93 7.61
N SER A 142 -4.30 10.80 6.62
CA SER A 142 -3.03 11.04 5.93
C SER A 142 -2.15 11.95 6.77
N ASP A 143 -0.89 11.59 6.93
CA ASP A 143 0.14 12.50 7.41
C ASP A 143 0.63 13.43 6.29
N GLU A 144 1.52 14.36 6.66
CA GLU A 144 2.10 15.37 5.77
C GLU A 144 2.93 14.77 4.63
N THR A 145 3.33 13.51 4.74
CA THR A 145 4.13 12.79 3.73
C THR A 145 3.27 11.88 2.84
N GLY A 146 1.94 11.98 2.95
CA GLY A 146 1.00 11.16 2.18
C GLY A 146 0.89 9.72 2.70
N ARG A 147 1.23 9.46 3.97
CA ARG A 147 1.25 8.12 4.58
C ARG A 147 0.13 7.95 5.60
N PRO A 148 -0.39 6.72 5.80
CA PRO A 148 -1.41 6.49 6.81
C PRO A 148 -0.83 6.70 8.20
N ALA A 149 -1.59 7.39 9.05
CA ALA A 149 -1.29 7.60 10.44
C ALA A 149 -2.54 7.34 11.28
N VAL A 150 -2.34 6.77 12.46
CA VAL A 150 -3.38 6.48 13.45
C VAL A 150 -3.16 7.31 14.71
N SER A 151 -4.27 7.69 15.34
CA SER A 151 -4.27 8.44 16.59
C SER A 151 -5.51 8.12 17.41
N THR A 152 -5.36 8.03 18.73
CA THR A 152 -6.50 7.88 19.64
C THR A 152 -7.32 9.17 19.71
N VAL A 153 -8.62 9.07 19.42
CA VAL A 153 -9.58 10.17 19.54
C VAL A 153 -10.17 10.21 20.95
N SER A 154 -10.57 9.05 21.45
CA SER A 154 -11.11 8.90 22.80
C SER A 154 -10.77 7.51 23.32
N CYS A 155 -10.62 7.41 24.63
CA CYS A 155 -10.48 6.15 25.33
C CYS A 155 -11.21 6.24 26.67
N ALA A 156 -11.95 5.18 26.99
CA ALA A 156 -12.56 4.96 28.29
C ALA A 156 -12.18 3.57 28.79
N ALA A 157 -11.82 3.49 30.07
CA ALA A 157 -11.55 2.23 30.75
C ALA A 157 -12.34 2.19 32.06
N THR A 158 -12.98 1.05 32.33
CA THR A 158 -13.77 0.85 33.54
C THR A 158 -13.41 -0.48 34.17
N VAL A 159 -13.09 -0.46 35.46
CA VAL A 159 -12.80 -1.69 36.20
C VAL A 159 -14.07 -2.19 36.88
N GLY A 160 -14.53 -3.40 36.55
CA GLY A 160 -15.71 -4.01 37.18
C GLY A 160 -15.50 -4.28 38.67
N SER A 161 -14.53 -5.13 39.01
CA SER A 161 -14.18 -5.43 40.40
C SER A 161 -12.67 -5.61 40.58
N ALA A 162 -12.21 -5.32 41.80
CA ALA A 162 -10.86 -5.65 42.24
C ALA A 162 -10.96 -6.39 43.57
N SER A 163 -10.18 -7.46 43.74
CA SER A 163 -10.08 -8.19 44.99
C SER A 163 -8.62 -8.32 45.39
N ILE A 164 -8.37 -8.26 46.70
CA ILE A 164 -7.05 -8.45 47.29
C ILE A 164 -7.10 -9.70 48.16
N LYS A 165 -6.04 -10.50 48.15
CA LYS A 165 -5.85 -11.67 49.01
C LYS A 165 -4.53 -11.51 49.74
N PHE A 166 -4.60 -11.30 51.06
CA PHE A 166 -3.43 -11.17 51.91
C PHE A 166 -2.89 -12.54 52.32
N HIS A 167 -1.56 -12.67 52.34
CA HIS A 167 -0.84 -13.83 52.86
C HIS A 167 -0.10 -13.44 54.15
N GLY A 168 0.01 -14.38 55.10
CA GLY A 168 0.68 -14.15 56.39
C GLY A 168 -0.23 -13.96 57.62
N GLY A 169 -1.47 -14.50 57.62
CA GLY A 169 -2.31 -14.59 58.83
C GLY A 169 -3.11 -13.33 59.20
N ALA A 170 -3.13 -12.31 58.34
CA ALA A 170 -3.67 -10.98 58.64
C ALA A 170 -5.09 -10.75 58.08
N SER A 171 -6.07 -11.58 58.48
CA SER A 171 -7.47 -11.49 58.00
C SER A 171 -8.18 -10.18 58.35
N TRP A 172 -7.72 -9.44 59.35
CA TRP A 172 -8.27 -8.13 59.71
C TRP A 172 -7.91 -7.02 58.70
N LEU A 173 -6.86 -7.21 57.87
CA LEU A 173 -6.44 -6.23 56.85
C LEU A 173 -7.47 -6.04 55.74
N TYR A 174 -8.33 -7.04 55.48
CA TYR A 174 -9.39 -6.92 54.47
C TYR A 174 -10.34 -5.74 54.77
N ASN A 175 -10.68 -5.54 56.05
CA ASN A 175 -11.56 -4.44 56.46
C ASN A 175 -10.86 -3.08 56.33
N LEU A 176 -9.55 -3.03 56.59
CA LEU A 176 -8.73 -1.82 56.45
C LEU A 176 -8.62 -1.38 54.98
N PHE A 177 -8.39 -2.32 54.05
CA PHE A 177 -8.13 -1.99 52.65
C PHE A 177 -9.35 -2.02 51.75
N LYS A 178 -10.54 -2.36 52.25
CA LYS A 178 -11.77 -2.47 51.46
C LYS A 178 -12.02 -1.22 50.60
N ASN A 179 -12.03 -0.03 51.21
CA ASN A 179 -12.28 1.22 50.49
C ASN A 179 -11.18 1.55 49.47
N PHE A 180 -9.92 1.21 49.80
CA PHE A 180 -8.80 1.40 48.90
C PHE A 180 -8.92 0.50 47.67
N VAL A 181 -9.22 -0.79 47.85
CA VAL A 181 -9.41 -1.76 46.77
C VAL A 181 -10.67 -1.45 45.95
N ASP A 182 -11.77 -1.07 46.62
CA ASP A 182 -13.06 -0.80 45.98
C ASP A 182 -13.11 0.50 45.18
N LYS A 183 -12.27 1.50 45.48
CA LYS A 183 -12.30 2.82 44.81
C LYS A 183 -10.91 3.34 44.41
N GLY A 184 -9.95 3.34 45.33
CA GLY A 184 -8.63 3.94 45.09
C GLY A 184 -7.85 3.23 43.98
N LEU A 185 -7.75 1.91 44.09
CA LEU A 185 -7.08 1.05 43.12
C LEU A 185 -7.76 1.08 41.75
N ARG A 186 -9.09 0.96 41.71
CA ARG A 186 -9.86 1.00 40.45
C ARG A 186 -9.58 2.30 39.70
N LYS A 187 -9.71 3.44 40.37
CA LYS A 187 -9.40 4.76 39.77
C LYS A 187 -7.95 4.87 39.31
N ALA A 188 -7.00 4.33 40.08
CA ALA A 188 -5.58 4.35 39.71
C ALA A 188 -5.31 3.53 38.43
N LEU A 189 -5.91 2.35 38.33
CA LEU A 189 -5.83 1.50 37.13
C LEU A 189 -6.52 2.15 35.93
N GLU A 190 -7.75 2.64 36.09
CA GLU A 190 -8.51 3.34 35.04
C GLU A 190 -7.73 4.53 34.47
N LYS A 191 -7.03 5.28 35.33
CA LYS A 191 -6.18 6.41 34.93
C LYS A 191 -4.95 5.99 34.11
N GLN A 192 -4.41 4.79 34.30
CA GLN A 192 -3.20 4.33 33.60
C GLN A 192 -3.47 3.57 32.30
N ILE A 193 -4.63 2.93 32.18
CA ILE A 193 -4.92 2.07 31.04
C ILE A 193 -5.00 2.86 29.73
N CYS A 194 -5.75 3.97 29.71
CA CYS A 194 -5.95 4.72 28.47
C CYS A 194 -4.68 5.33 27.87
N PRO A 195 -3.76 5.93 28.66
CA PRO A 195 -2.45 6.33 28.16
C PRO A 195 -1.67 5.19 27.50
N LEU A 196 -1.62 4.02 28.12
CA LEU A 196 -0.92 2.85 27.58
C LEU A 196 -1.56 2.31 26.29
N VAL A 197 -2.89 2.36 26.19
CA VAL A 197 -3.62 2.02 24.96
C VAL A 197 -3.31 3.05 23.86
N ALA A 198 -3.28 4.34 24.18
CA ALA A 198 -2.91 5.38 23.22
C ALA A 198 -1.46 5.25 22.73
N ASP A 199 -0.55 4.86 23.61
CA ASP A 199 0.83 4.53 23.23
C ASP A 199 0.88 3.30 22.32
N ALA A 200 0.12 2.24 22.63
CA ALA A 200 0.03 1.05 21.78
C ALA A 200 -0.45 1.37 20.36
N VAL A 201 -1.44 2.26 20.24
CA VAL A 201 -1.95 2.77 18.95
C VAL A 201 -0.87 3.57 18.24
N SER A 202 -0.19 4.48 18.95
CA SER A 202 0.85 5.32 18.39
C SER A 202 2.07 4.52 17.90
N ASP A 203 2.38 3.41 18.55
CA ASP A 203 3.45 2.48 18.15
C ASP A 203 3.18 1.77 16.81
N MET A 204 1.97 1.89 16.26
CA MET A 204 1.68 1.43 14.90
C MET A 204 2.22 2.39 13.84
N ASN A 205 2.31 3.69 14.14
CA ASN A 205 2.71 4.72 13.16
C ASN A 205 4.09 4.48 12.53
N PRO A 206 5.14 4.04 13.25
CA PRO A 206 6.40 3.65 12.64
C PRO A 206 6.25 2.58 11.55
N LYS A 207 5.37 1.58 11.75
CA LYS A 207 5.07 0.56 10.74
C LYS A 207 4.28 1.15 9.58
N LEU A 208 3.28 1.99 9.83
CA LEU A 208 2.50 2.64 8.77
C LEU A 208 3.37 3.57 7.90
N LYS A 209 4.37 4.20 8.51
CA LYS A 209 5.37 5.02 7.80
C LYS A 209 6.23 4.26 6.81
N THR A 210 6.26 2.92 6.87
CA THR A 210 7.01 2.10 5.91
C THR A 210 6.35 1.92 4.56
N LEU A 211 5.15 2.51 4.34
CA LEU A 211 4.52 2.50 3.01
C LEU A 211 5.55 2.93 1.93
N ASN A 212 5.54 2.36 0.74
CA ASN A 212 6.45 2.82 -0.33
C ASN A 212 5.84 4.00 -1.09
N VAL A 213 5.76 5.19 -0.48
CA VAL A 213 5.19 6.39 -1.14
C VAL A 213 5.91 6.74 -2.44
N LEU A 214 7.22 6.52 -2.53
CA LEU A 214 7.94 6.61 -3.80
C LEU A 214 8.70 5.31 -3.99
N ALA A 215 8.33 4.56 -5.03
CA ALA A 215 8.88 3.25 -5.29
C ALA A 215 9.61 3.23 -6.63
N LYS A 216 10.92 2.97 -6.58
CA LYS A 216 11.74 2.81 -7.79
C LYS A 216 11.32 1.57 -8.58
N VAL A 217 11.13 1.73 -9.88
CA VAL A 217 10.78 0.64 -10.80
C VAL A 217 12.04 0.15 -11.50
N ASP A 218 12.75 1.07 -12.15
CA ASP A 218 14.02 0.81 -12.81
C ASP A 218 14.90 2.07 -12.86
N GLU A 219 15.80 2.18 -13.84
CA GLU A 219 16.69 3.33 -14.02
C GLU A 219 15.99 4.55 -14.62
N PHE A 220 14.81 4.38 -15.23
CA PHE A 220 14.05 5.45 -15.88
C PHE A 220 12.86 5.91 -15.06
N ALA A 221 12.19 4.98 -14.39
CA ALA A 221 10.88 5.22 -13.80
C ALA A 221 10.80 4.89 -12.30
N GLU A 222 10.00 5.67 -11.61
CA GLU A 222 9.51 5.43 -10.25
C GLU A 222 8.00 5.69 -10.20
N ILE A 223 7.31 5.14 -9.21
CA ILE A 223 5.87 5.33 -9.00
C ILE A 223 5.60 5.97 -7.64
N GLU A 224 4.73 6.97 -7.63
CA GLU A 224 4.28 7.67 -6.43
C GLU A 224 2.94 7.08 -5.92
N TYR A 225 2.92 6.71 -4.65
CA TYR A 225 1.79 6.16 -3.89
C TYR A 225 1.43 7.03 -2.67
N SER A 226 1.74 8.33 -2.70
CA SER A 226 1.25 9.27 -1.69
C SER A 226 -0.29 9.28 -1.69
N MET A 227 -0.89 9.39 -0.51
CA MET A 227 -2.33 9.56 -0.41
C MET A 227 -2.75 10.93 -0.95
N VAL A 228 -3.76 10.92 -1.82
CA VAL A 228 -4.34 12.14 -2.39
C VAL A 228 -5.31 12.84 -1.42
N SER A 229 -5.80 12.10 -0.43
CA SER A 229 -6.67 12.60 0.65
C SER A 229 -6.60 11.68 1.86
N SER A 230 -7.15 12.11 3.00
CA SER A 230 -7.34 11.19 4.13
C SER A 230 -8.23 10.00 3.75
N PRO A 231 -8.05 8.82 4.39
CA PRO A 231 -8.86 7.65 4.11
C PRO A 231 -10.36 7.89 4.34
N THR A 232 -11.18 7.27 3.50
CA THR A 232 -12.63 7.28 3.65
C THR A 232 -13.07 6.02 4.40
N VAL A 233 -13.86 6.18 5.45
CA VAL A 233 -14.34 5.06 6.27
C VAL A 233 -15.84 4.93 6.08
N SER A 234 -16.27 3.74 5.67
CA SER A 234 -17.67 3.32 5.53
C SER A 234 -18.03 2.31 6.63
N ALA A 235 -19.26 1.78 6.59
CA ALA A 235 -19.68 0.75 7.52
C ALA A 235 -18.94 -0.60 7.33
N SER A 236 -18.45 -0.89 6.12
CA SER A 236 -17.88 -2.20 5.76
C SER A 236 -16.45 -2.17 5.23
N SER A 237 -15.89 -0.98 5.03
CA SER A 237 -14.52 -0.83 4.54
C SER A 237 -13.86 0.50 4.88
N LEU A 238 -12.53 0.47 4.91
CA LEU A 238 -11.65 1.63 4.92
C LEU A 238 -10.94 1.74 3.58
N ASP A 239 -11.19 2.84 2.87
CA ASP A 239 -10.67 3.10 1.53
C ASP A 239 -9.57 4.17 1.55
N LEU A 240 -8.42 3.87 0.95
CA LEU A 240 -7.31 4.80 0.71
C LEU A 240 -7.25 5.14 -0.78
N GLY A 241 -7.19 6.43 -1.10
CA GLY A 241 -6.86 6.92 -2.43
C GLY A 241 -5.37 7.24 -2.52
N LEU A 242 -4.65 6.55 -3.40
CA LEU A 242 -3.23 6.78 -3.68
C LEU A 242 -3.06 7.41 -5.06
N LYS A 243 -2.02 8.23 -5.22
CA LYS A 243 -1.73 8.93 -6.47
C LYS A 243 -1.56 7.95 -7.63
N GLY A 244 -0.70 6.94 -7.46
CA GLY A 244 -0.56 5.83 -8.40
C GLY A 244 0.00 6.27 -9.75
N GLU A 245 1.02 7.12 -9.74
CA GLU A 245 1.50 7.84 -10.91
C GLU A 245 2.99 7.62 -11.13
N PHE A 246 3.37 7.35 -12.38
CA PHE A 246 4.78 7.14 -12.73
C PHE A 246 5.46 8.47 -13.06
N TYR A 247 6.69 8.61 -12.56
CA TYR A 247 7.59 9.71 -12.85
C TYR A 247 8.92 9.25 -13.40
N ASN A 248 9.57 10.14 -14.15
CA ASN A 248 10.94 9.93 -14.58
C ASN A 248 11.91 10.37 -13.48
N ILE A 249 12.85 9.49 -13.10
CA ILE A 249 13.79 9.71 -11.99
C ILE A 249 14.69 10.93 -12.18
N GLY A 250 15.03 11.31 -13.42
CA GLY A 250 15.88 12.47 -13.72
C GLY A 250 15.11 13.76 -13.98
N LYS A 251 13.84 13.67 -14.39
CA LYS A 251 13.01 14.83 -14.74
C LYS A 251 11.55 14.57 -14.39
N HIS A 252 11.17 14.94 -13.18
CA HIS A 252 9.78 14.92 -12.75
C HIS A 252 8.94 15.80 -13.69
N GLN A 253 7.99 15.17 -14.40
CA GLN A 253 7.05 15.84 -15.29
C GLN A 253 5.68 15.18 -15.15
N GLU A 254 4.66 16.00 -14.88
CA GLU A 254 3.28 15.54 -14.87
C GLU A 254 2.82 15.16 -16.29
N PRO A 255 2.09 14.04 -16.45
CA PRO A 255 1.46 13.67 -17.70
C PRO A 255 0.37 14.69 -18.08
N PRO A 256 0.11 14.90 -19.37
CA PRO A 256 -0.89 15.85 -19.85
C PRO A 256 -2.33 15.31 -19.78
N PHE A 257 -2.61 14.43 -18.82
CA PHE A 257 -3.90 13.78 -18.61
C PHE A 257 -4.08 13.48 -17.12
N SER A 258 -5.33 13.33 -16.66
CA SER A 258 -5.66 13.12 -15.25
C SER A 258 -6.39 11.80 -15.01
N PRO A 259 -6.36 11.25 -13.79
CA PRO A 259 -7.05 10.02 -13.47
C PRO A 259 -8.58 10.19 -13.55
N SER A 260 -9.27 9.15 -14.00
CA SER A 260 -10.72 9.03 -13.93
C SER A 260 -11.15 8.53 -12.55
N ASN A 261 -12.34 8.94 -12.10
CA ASN A 261 -12.93 8.37 -10.89
C ASN A 261 -13.37 6.94 -11.17
N PHE A 262 -13.01 6.01 -10.29
CA PHE A 262 -13.51 4.63 -10.31
C PHE A 262 -13.85 4.20 -8.88
N SER A 263 -14.80 3.27 -8.74
CA SER A 263 -15.17 2.67 -7.46
C SER A 263 -14.79 1.20 -7.46
N LEU A 264 -14.21 0.74 -6.35
CA LEU A 264 -13.96 -0.68 -6.13
C LEU A 264 -15.30 -1.38 -5.85
N PRO A 265 -15.50 -2.61 -6.34
CA PRO A 265 -16.75 -3.33 -6.11
C PRO A 265 -16.98 -3.55 -4.60
N PRO A 266 -18.22 -3.83 -4.18
CA PRO A 266 -18.57 -4.06 -2.77
C PRO A 266 -18.07 -5.41 -2.25
N GLN A 267 -17.17 -6.10 -2.96
CA GLN A 267 -16.63 -7.39 -2.55
C GLN A 267 -15.90 -7.27 -1.20
N VAL A 268 -16.07 -8.28 -0.34
CA VAL A 268 -15.57 -8.31 1.05
C VAL A 268 -14.94 -9.66 1.44
N ASN A 269 -14.65 -10.53 0.47
CA ASN A 269 -14.20 -11.91 0.74
C ASN A 269 -12.70 -11.98 1.10
N GLU A 270 -11.91 -11.05 0.58
CA GLU A 270 -10.48 -10.93 0.82
C GLU A 270 -10.18 -9.80 1.83
N MET A 271 -9.03 -9.87 2.50
CA MET A 271 -8.63 -8.83 3.48
C MET A 271 -8.41 -7.45 2.83
N LEU A 272 -7.89 -7.45 1.60
CA LEU A 272 -7.44 -6.25 0.91
C LEU A 272 -7.84 -6.31 -0.57
N TYR A 273 -8.35 -5.19 -1.10
CA TYR A 273 -8.48 -4.99 -2.54
C TYR A 273 -7.63 -3.81 -3.00
N ILE A 274 -6.93 -3.97 -4.12
CA ILE A 274 -6.16 -2.91 -4.76
C ILE A 274 -6.70 -2.73 -6.18
N GLY A 275 -7.25 -1.56 -6.47
CA GLY A 275 -7.61 -1.17 -7.84
C GLY A 275 -6.54 -0.29 -8.45
N VAL A 276 -6.07 -0.64 -9.63
CA VAL A 276 -5.07 0.11 -10.39
C VAL A 276 -5.67 0.56 -11.70
N SER A 277 -5.80 1.87 -11.88
CA SER A 277 -6.46 2.47 -13.03
C SER A 277 -5.64 2.35 -14.32
N THR A 278 -6.32 2.50 -15.46
CA THR A 278 -5.66 2.75 -16.76
C THR A 278 -4.77 3.99 -16.71
N PHE A 279 -5.08 4.99 -15.89
CA PHE A 279 -4.22 6.17 -15.71
C PHE A 279 -2.82 5.81 -15.20
N THR A 280 -2.73 4.92 -14.20
CA THR A 280 -1.44 4.40 -13.70
C THR A 280 -0.64 3.72 -14.81
N ALA A 281 -1.27 2.89 -15.65
CA ALA A 281 -0.57 2.25 -16.76
C ALA A 281 -0.15 3.26 -17.85
N ASN A 282 -1.01 4.23 -18.19
CA ASN A 282 -0.70 5.24 -19.21
C ASN A 282 0.37 6.25 -18.76
N SER A 283 0.47 6.57 -17.46
CA SER A 283 1.58 7.38 -16.94
C SER A 283 2.94 6.67 -17.10
N ALA A 284 3.02 5.35 -16.90
CA ALA A 284 4.22 4.58 -17.22
C ALA A 284 4.58 4.70 -18.71
N ALA A 285 3.60 4.52 -19.61
CA ALA A 285 3.82 4.65 -21.05
C ALA A 285 4.32 6.05 -21.44
N PHE A 286 3.81 7.10 -20.79
CA PHE A 286 4.29 8.46 -20.93
C PHE A 286 5.75 8.60 -20.51
N VAL A 287 6.12 8.12 -19.32
CA VAL A 287 7.50 8.19 -18.79
C VAL A 287 8.49 7.49 -19.72
N TYR A 288 8.23 6.23 -20.09
CA TYR A 288 9.15 5.48 -20.94
C TYR A 288 9.25 6.06 -22.36
N ASN A 289 8.15 6.59 -22.92
CA ASN A 289 8.20 7.24 -24.22
C ASN A 289 9.01 8.55 -24.16
N LYS A 290 8.82 9.37 -23.12
CA LYS A 290 9.56 10.63 -22.93
C LYS A 290 11.04 10.40 -22.61
N ALA A 291 11.37 9.30 -21.94
CA ALA A 291 12.76 8.87 -21.75
C ALA A 291 13.43 8.41 -23.06
N GLY A 292 12.66 8.23 -24.15
CA GLY A 292 13.19 7.81 -25.46
C GLY A 292 13.59 6.33 -25.53
N VAL A 293 13.23 5.53 -24.52
CA VAL A 293 13.66 4.13 -24.40
C VAL A 293 12.72 3.14 -25.10
N LEU A 294 11.57 3.61 -25.59
CA LEU A 294 10.68 2.86 -26.47
C LEU A 294 11.19 2.85 -27.92
N SER A 295 12.47 2.49 -28.08
CA SER A 295 13.15 2.36 -29.36
C SER A 295 14.10 1.16 -29.35
N LEU A 296 14.16 0.45 -30.47
CA LEU A 296 14.96 -0.76 -30.62
C LEU A 296 15.58 -0.82 -32.01
N TYR A 297 16.89 -1.01 -32.05
CA TYR A 297 17.58 -1.48 -33.24
C TYR A 297 17.50 -3.00 -33.34
N ILE A 298 17.07 -3.50 -34.48
CA ILE A 298 16.96 -4.92 -34.81
C ILE A 298 18.00 -5.23 -35.89
N THR A 299 18.86 -6.19 -35.59
CA THR A 299 19.95 -6.66 -36.46
C THR A 299 19.72 -8.11 -36.84
N ASP A 300 20.37 -8.56 -37.92
CA ASP A 300 20.20 -9.90 -38.47
C ASP A 300 20.49 -11.03 -37.46
N ASP A 301 21.46 -10.82 -36.54
CA ASP A 301 21.80 -11.78 -35.48
C ASP A 301 20.68 -11.98 -34.45
N MET A 302 19.75 -11.04 -34.32
CA MET A 302 18.58 -11.18 -33.45
C MET A 302 17.51 -12.10 -34.06
N ILE A 303 17.59 -12.38 -35.36
CA ILE A 303 16.65 -13.28 -36.04
C ILE A 303 17.14 -14.72 -35.87
N PRO A 304 16.31 -15.66 -35.36
CA PRO A 304 16.68 -17.06 -35.22
C PRO A 304 17.25 -17.65 -36.51
N ARG A 305 18.32 -18.46 -36.41
CA ARG A 305 18.99 -19.05 -37.58
C ARG A 305 18.09 -19.97 -38.41
N SER A 306 17.05 -20.55 -37.78
CA SER A 306 16.03 -21.37 -38.45
C SER A 306 15.04 -20.56 -39.30
N SER A 307 15.05 -19.23 -39.19
CA SER A 307 14.20 -18.36 -39.99
C SER A 307 14.66 -18.33 -41.46
N PRO A 308 13.76 -18.54 -42.44
CA PRO A 308 14.07 -18.36 -43.86
C PRO A 308 14.24 -16.88 -44.23
N ILE A 309 13.73 -15.96 -43.41
CA ILE A 309 13.81 -14.51 -43.62
C ILE A 309 15.02 -14.00 -42.85
N ARG A 310 15.92 -13.31 -43.56
CA ARG A 310 17.09 -12.63 -43.00
C ARG A 310 16.97 -11.11 -43.21
N LEU A 311 17.66 -10.35 -42.36
CA LEU A 311 17.77 -8.89 -42.53
C LEU A 311 18.95 -8.59 -43.43
N ASP A 312 18.75 -8.77 -44.74
CA ASP A 312 19.68 -8.39 -45.78
C ASP A 312 18.97 -7.96 -47.07
N THR A 313 19.70 -7.27 -47.93
CA THR A 313 19.16 -6.69 -49.17
C THR A 313 18.82 -7.74 -50.21
N ARG A 314 19.32 -8.98 -50.08
CA ARG A 314 18.94 -10.09 -50.96
C ARG A 314 17.54 -10.58 -50.61
N THR A 315 17.26 -10.83 -49.32
CA THR A 315 15.92 -11.22 -48.85
C THR A 315 14.89 -10.13 -49.12
N PHE A 316 15.17 -8.88 -48.73
CA PHE A 316 14.25 -7.76 -48.97
C PHE A 316 14.11 -7.43 -50.46
N GLY A 317 15.17 -7.64 -51.24
CA GLY A 317 15.17 -7.46 -52.69
C GLY A 317 14.19 -8.34 -53.45
N ALA A 318 13.81 -9.50 -52.89
CA ALA A 318 12.78 -10.36 -53.48
C ALA A 318 11.39 -9.68 -53.44
N PHE A 319 11.16 -8.78 -52.48
CA PHE A 319 9.89 -8.06 -52.31
C PHE A 319 9.96 -6.62 -52.84
N VAL A 320 11.14 -6.01 -52.81
CA VAL A 320 11.43 -4.66 -53.31
C VAL A 320 12.67 -4.72 -54.22
N PRO A 321 12.50 -5.02 -55.52
CA PRO A 321 13.62 -5.29 -56.43
C PRO A 321 14.69 -4.19 -56.50
N GLN A 322 14.30 -2.93 -56.26
CA GLN A 322 15.23 -1.80 -56.26
C GLN A 322 16.26 -1.87 -55.13
N ILE A 323 15.95 -2.54 -54.02
CA ILE A 323 16.90 -2.77 -52.92
C ILE A 323 18.06 -3.67 -53.38
N ALA A 324 17.75 -4.81 -54.02
CA ALA A 324 18.78 -5.71 -54.53
C ALA A 324 19.62 -5.07 -55.64
N LYS A 325 19.01 -4.23 -56.49
CA LYS A 325 19.73 -3.55 -57.59
C LYS A 325 20.69 -2.47 -57.09
N ARG A 326 20.26 -1.63 -56.16
CA ARG A 326 21.05 -0.47 -55.69
C ARG A 326 22.00 -0.81 -54.55
N PHE A 327 21.67 -1.82 -53.74
CA PHE A 327 22.42 -2.18 -52.54
C PHE A 327 22.70 -3.70 -52.49
N PRO A 328 23.39 -4.29 -53.48
CA PRO A 328 23.54 -5.74 -53.59
C PRO A 328 24.35 -6.33 -52.43
N GLY A 329 23.81 -7.37 -51.78
CA GLY A 329 24.55 -8.20 -50.80
C GLY A 329 24.82 -7.58 -49.43
N LEU A 330 24.20 -6.44 -49.10
CA LEU A 330 24.41 -5.75 -47.82
C LEU A 330 23.49 -6.30 -46.72
N LYS A 331 23.98 -6.27 -45.48
CA LYS A 331 23.15 -6.52 -44.29
C LYS A 331 22.23 -5.34 -44.03
N MET A 332 21.10 -5.62 -43.40
CA MET A 332 20.11 -4.61 -43.03
C MET A 332 19.96 -4.48 -41.51
N LYS A 333 19.58 -3.27 -41.10
CA LYS A 333 19.24 -2.92 -39.73
C LYS A 333 17.90 -2.22 -39.72
N LEU A 334 17.02 -2.58 -38.79
CA LEU A 334 15.72 -1.93 -38.62
C LEU A 334 15.75 -1.11 -37.34
N LEU A 335 15.29 0.14 -37.38
CA LEU A 335 15.03 0.95 -36.19
C LEU A 335 13.53 1.01 -35.98
N VAL A 336 13.04 0.39 -34.91
CA VAL A 336 11.66 0.51 -34.45
C VAL A 336 11.61 1.57 -33.36
N LYS A 337 10.72 2.56 -33.48
CA LYS A 337 10.60 3.64 -32.51
C LYS A 337 9.16 4.12 -32.38
N THR A 338 8.67 4.31 -31.15
CA THR A 338 7.34 4.91 -30.92
C THR A 338 7.29 6.37 -31.37
N VAL A 339 6.18 6.75 -32.00
CA VAL A 339 5.92 8.14 -32.44
C VAL A 339 5.26 8.94 -31.31
N LYS A 340 4.36 8.28 -30.59
CA LYS A 340 3.60 8.83 -29.45
C LYS A 340 3.52 7.80 -28.33
N ASN A 341 3.03 8.22 -27.17
CA ASN A 341 2.85 7.33 -26.03
C ASN A 341 1.92 6.18 -26.44
N PRO A 342 2.29 4.91 -26.17
CA PRO A 342 1.35 3.81 -26.25
C PRO A 342 0.15 4.07 -25.34
N VAL A 343 -1.03 3.67 -25.78
CA VAL A 343 -2.27 3.80 -25.02
C VAL A 343 -2.65 2.43 -24.47
N ILE A 344 -2.82 2.34 -23.15
CA ILE A 344 -3.28 1.15 -22.46
C ILE A 344 -4.75 1.32 -22.09
N SER A 345 -5.58 0.35 -22.45
CA SER A 345 -6.99 0.30 -22.07
C SER A 345 -7.33 -0.99 -21.36
N PHE A 346 -8.28 -0.90 -20.42
CA PHE A 346 -8.82 -2.03 -19.67
C PHE A 346 -10.31 -2.14 -19.95
N GLU A 347 -10.69 -3.26 -20.56
CA GLU A 347 -12.06 -3.72 -20.72
C GLU A 347 -12.26 -4.98 -19.89
N PRO A 348 -13.50 -5.38 -19.56
CA PRO A 348 -13.75 -6.58 -18.77
C PRO A 348 -13.00 -7.80 -19.33
N ASN A 349 -12.11 -8.37 -18.50
CA ASN A 349 -11.22 -9.50 -18.81
C ASN A 349 -10.22 -9.29 -19.97
N ASN A 350 -10.01 -8.05 -20.42
CA ASN A 350 -9.13 -7.76 -21.55
C ASN A 350 -8.34 -6.47 -21.31
N ALA A 351 -7.01 -6.56 -21.33
CA ALA A 351 -6.13 -5.40 -21.39
C ALA A 351 -5.52 -5.31 -22.78
N THR A 352 -5.58 -4.14 -23.40
CA THR A 352 -5.00 -3.93 -24.73
C THR A 352 -4.02 -2.77 -24.72
N VAL A 353 -2.98 -2.88 -25.52
CA VAL A 353 -2.03 -1.79 -25.75
C VAL A 353 -2.03 -1.46 -27.24
N GLN A 354 -2.26 -0.18 -27.54
CA GLN A 354 -2.20 0.36 -28.89
C GLN A 354 -0.98 1.26 -29.00
N ALA A 355 -0.14 1.03 -30.01
CA ALA A 355 1.06 1.80 -30.24
C ALA A 355 1.17 2.19 -31.72
N THR A 356 1.55 3.45 -31.96
CA THR A 356 1.97 3.93 -33.27
C THR A 356 3.47 4.15 -33.23
N ALA A 357 4.17 3.50 -34.15
CA ALA A 357 5.62 3.49 -34.28
C ALA A 357 6.04 3.75 -35.72
N THR A 358 7.32 4.04 -35.92
CA THR A 358 7.97 3.97 -37.22
C THR A 358 8.93 2.79 -37.26
N VAL A 359 9.11 2.25 -38.46
CA VAL A 359 10.20 1.33 -38.76
C VAL A 359 11.04 1.90 -39.88
N THR A 360 12.27 2.30 -39.55
CA THR A 360 13.25 2.73 -40.55
C THR A 360 14.15 1.57 -40.91
N ALA A 361 14.17 1.20 -42.18
CA ALA A 361 15.07 0.19 -42.72
C ALA A 361 16.34 0.84 -43.25
N TYR A 362 17.49 0.33 -42.84
CA TYR A 362 18.80 0.76 -43.29
C TYR A 362 19.55 -0.38 -43.96
N ALA A 363 20.32 -0.08 -45.01
CA ALA A 363 21.41 -0.91 -45.48
C ALA A 363 22.70 -0.53 -44.72
N ILE A 364 23.45 -1.53 -44.29
CA ILE A 364 24.74 -1.34 -43.63
C ILE A 364 25.82 -1.38 -44.70
N GLN A 365 26.46 -0.24 -44.95
CA GLN A 365 27.55 -0.11 -45.91
C GLN A 365 28.83 -0.81 -45.39
N PRO A 366 29.81 -1.13 -46.26
CA PRO A 366 31.09 -1.70 -45.84
C PRO A 366 31.85 -0.84 -44.82
N ASN A 367 31.66 0.49 -44.83
CA ASN A 367 32.22 1.43 -43.85
C ASN A 367 31.35 1.61 -42.60
N ALA A 368 30.39 0.70 -42.35
CA ALA A 368 29.40 0.73 -41.27
C ALA A 368 28.39 1.91 -41.30
N THR A 369 28.42 2.77 -42.33
CA THR A 369 27.41 3.83 -42.50
C THR A 369 26.03 3.21 -42.74
N LEU A 370 25.00 3.76 -42.08
CA LEU A 370 23.62 3.36 -42.28
C LEU A 370 22.97 4.20 -43.38
N THR A 371 22.70 3.59 -44.54
CA THR A 371 21.96 4.26 -45.62
C THR A 371 20.47 3.94 -45.50
N PRO A 372 19.57 4.94 -45.31
CA PRO A 372 18.15 4.68 -45.20
C PRO A 372 17.57 4.18 -46.53
N LEU A 373 16.76 3.13 -46.47
CA LEU A 373 16.10 2.51 -47.62
C LEU A 373 14.64 2.97 -47.70
N PHE A 374 13.91 2.86 -46.59
CA PHE A 374 12.53 3.30 -46.47
C PHE A 374 12.14 3.45 -45.00
N VAL A 375 11.06 4.20 -44.75
CA VAL A 375 10.41 4.39 -43.47
C VAL A 375 8.97 3.92 -43.61
N LEU A 376 8.54 3.00 -42.75
CA LEU A 376 7.15 2.57 -42.64
C LEU A 376 6.53 3.16 -41.38
N ASN A 377 5.25 3.54 -41.47
CA ASN A 377 4.43 3.78 -40.29
C ASN A 377 3.83 2.44 -39.86
N LEU A 378 3.88 2.17 -38.57
CA LEU A 378 3.50 0.90 -37.96
C LEU A 378 2.48 1.15 -36.86
N ASP A 379 1.26 0.67 -37.08
CA ASP A 379 0.22 0.64 -36.05
C ASP A 379 0.10 -0.77 -35.49
N ILE A 380 0.24 -0.91 -34.18
CA ILE A 380 0.23 -2.19 -33.48
C ILE A 380 -0.87 -2.19 -32.43
N SER A 381 -1.60 -3.30 -32.38
CA SER A 381 -2.44 -3.67 -31.24
C SER A 381 -1.94 -4.98 -30.66
N VAL A 382 -1.70 -5.00 -29.34
CA VAL A 382 -1.35 -6.21 -28.58
C VAL A 382 -2.34 -6.43 -27.45
N SER A 383 -2.63 -7.69 -27.13
CA SER A 383 -3.30 -8.08 -25.89
C SER A 383 -2.25 -8.18 -24.80
N ALA A 384 -2.58 -7.67 -23.62
CA ALA A 384 -1.77 -7.76 -22.43
C ALA A 384 -2.43 -8.70 -21.42
N ARG A 385 -1.68 -9.69 -20.95
CA ARG A 385 -2.01 -10.48 -19.77
C ARG A 385 -1.27 -9.86 -18.59
N VAL A 386 -2.02 -9.38 -17.61
CA VAL A 386 -1.49 -8.83 -16.36
C VAL A 386 -1.60 -9.88 -15.25
N PHE A 387 -0.59 -9.96 -14.40
CA PHE A 387 -0.57 -10.90 -13.28
C PHE A 387 0.24 -10.34 -12.11
N VAL A 388 0.01 -10.88 -10.92
CA VAL A 388 0.76 -10.53 -9.71
C VAL A 388 1.86 -11.58 -9.48
N SER A 389 3.08 -11.13 -9.24
CA SER A 389 4.22 -11.98 -8.88
C SER A 389 4.90 -11.41 -7.64
N GLY A 390 4.72 -12.07 -6.49
CA GLY A 390 5.15 -11.52 -5.20
C GLY A 390 4.45 -10.19 -4.89
N MET A 391 5.24 -9.13 -4.68
CA MET A 391 4.75 -7.77 -4.45
C MET A 391 4.80 -6.90 -5.73
N GLN A 392 4.79 -7.51 -6.92
CA GLN A 392 4.89 -6.81 -8.18
C GLN A 392 3.70 -7.09 -9.09
N ILE A 393 3.29 -6.08 -9.85
CA ILE A 393 2.42 -6.25 -11.02
C ILE A 393 3.33 -6.46 -12.22
N ALA A 394 3.17 -7.59 -12.89
CA ALA A 394 3.91 -7.98 -14.08
C ALA A 394 2.95 -8.20 -15.25
N GLY A 395 3.52 -8.26 -16.45
CA GLY A 395 2.74 -8.42 -17.67
C GLY A 395 3.43 -9.27 -18.73
N ALA A 396 2.62 -9.76 -19.66
CA ALA A 396 3.07 -10.35 -20.91
C ALA A 396 2.13 -9.90 -22.03
N ILE A 397 2.68 -9.63 -23.21
CA ILE A 397 1.93 -9.19 -24.38
C ILE A 397 2.00 -10.19 -25.51
N THR A 398 0.93 -10.22 -26.30
CA THR A 398 0.81 -11.01 -27.53
C THR A 398 0.27 -10.14 -28.65
N LEU A 399 0.85 -10.27 -29.85
CA LEU A 399 0.45 -9.49 -31.02
C LEU A 399 -0.98 -9.86 -31.46
N ASN A 400 -1.88 -8.87 -31.53
CA ASN A 400 -3.23 -9.04 -32.09
C ASN A 400 -3.25 -8.64 -33.55
N LYS A 401 -2.93 -7.36 -33.82
CA LYS A 401 -3.03 -6.75 -35.14
C LYS A 401 -1.82 -5.89 -35.40
N MET A 402 -1.40 -5.89 -36.66
CA MET A 402 -0.36 -5.03 -37.21
C MET A 402 -0.91 -4.37 -38.47
N GLY A 403 -0.65 -3.08 -38.63
CA GLY A 403 -0.87 -2.34 -39.87
C GLY A 403 0.42 -1.64 -40.29
N LEU A 404 0.76 -1.73 -41.57
CA LEU A 404 1.91 -1.06 -42.15
C LEU A 404 1.45 -0.14 -43.28
N THR A 405 1.99 1.08 -43.28
CA THR A 405 1.82 2.02 -44.39
C THR A 405 3.17 2.65 -44.74
N LEU A 406 3.30 3.13 -45.98
CA LEU A 406 4.53 3.76 -46.42
C LEU A 406 4.60 5.18 -45.84
N GLY A 407 5.69 5.50 -45.15
CA GLY A 407 6.01 6.87 -44.76
C GLY A 407 6.87 7.55 -45.81
N THR A 408 8.05 6.98 -46.08
CA THR A 408 9.01 7.53 -47.05
C THR A 408 9.79 6.40 -47.70
N SER A 409 10.09 6.50 -49.00
CA SER A 409 10.95 5.54 -49.70
C SER A 409 12.12 6.25 -50.38
N TYR A 410 13.33 5.71 -50.20
CA TYR A 410 14.55 6.14 -50.90
C TYR A 410 14.94 5.15 -52.02
N VAL A 411 14.16 4.07 -52.17
CA VAL A 411 14.38 3.01 -53.16
C VAL A 411 13.31 2.97 -54.24
N GLY A 412 12.47 4.01 -54.33
CA GLY A 412 11.33 4.09 -55.25
C GLY A 412 10.08 3.40 -54.73
N ASP A 413 9.06 3.31 -55.56
CA ASP A 413 7.75 2.80 -55.16
C ASP A 413 7.75 1.28 -55.00
N PHE A 414 7.05 0.80 -53.96
CA PHE A 414 6.81 -0.62 -53.73
C PHE A 414 5.52 -0.84 -52.94
N GLN A 415 4.94 -2.03 -53.08
CA GLN A 415 3.74 -2.41 -52.33
C GLN A 415 4.11 -2.82 -50.91
N VAL A 416 3.70 -2.04 -49.90
CA VAL A 416 4.02 -2.31 -48.49
C VAL A 416 3.55 -3.69 -48.02
N ARG A 417 2.41 -4.15 -48.52
CA ARG A 417 1.83 -5.47 -48.18
C ARG A 417 2.80 -6.63 -48.42
N SER A 418 3.75 -6.50 -49.34
CA SER A 418 4.75 -7.55 -49.59
C SER A 418 5.69 -7.77 -48.40
N LEU A 419 5.80 -6.80 -47.49
CA LEU A 419 6.65 -6.84 -46.31
C LEU A 419 5.91 -7.26 -45.02
N ASP A 420 4.59 -7.46 -45.07
CA ASP A 420 3.78 -7.75 -43.87
C ASP A 420 4.29 -8.99 -43.12
N ASN A 421 4.60 -10.08 -43.85
CA ASN A 421 5.11 -11.31 -43.25
C ASN A 421 6.47 -11.13 -42.56
N ILE A 422 7.35 -10.30 -43.15
CA ILE A 422 8.67 -10.00 -42.59
C ILE A 422 8.51 -9.26 -41.27
N PHE A 423 7.72 -8.18 -41.25
CA PHE A 423 7.56 -7.38 -40.04
C PHE A 423 6.73 -8.09 -38.97
N GLN A 424 5.74 -8.90 -39.36
CA GLN A 424 5.00 -9.73 -38.41
C GLN A 424 5.94 -10.74 -37.73
N MET A 425 6.86 -11.36 -38.47
CA MET A 425 7.91 -12.20 -37.89
C MET A 425 8.80 -11.41 -36.95
N VAL A 426 9.34 -10.27 -37.39
CA VAL A 426 10.26 -9.44 -36.59
C VAL A 426 9.61 -9.05 -35.26
N LEU A 427 8.34 -8.65 -35.28
CA LEU A 427 7.59 -8.35 -34.07
C LEU A 427 7.47 -9.59 -33.16
N LYS A 428 7.01 -10.72 -33.70
CA LYS A 428 6.76 -11.94 -32.92
C LYS A 428 8.03 -12.58 -32.34
N LEU A 429 9.14 -12.58 -33.09
CA LEU A 429 10.37 -13.30 -32.72
C LEU A 429 11.40 -12.44 -32.00
N VAL A 430 11.35 -11.11 -32.16
CA VAL A 430 12.36 -10.21 -31.56
C VAL A 430 11.73 -9.21 -30.60
N VAL A 431 10.76 -8.41 -31.07
CA VAL A 431 10.23 -7.28 -30.30
C VAL A 431 9.41 -7.76 -29.11
N ILE A 432 8.42 -8.62 -29.34
CA ILE A 432 7.52 -9.12 -28.29
C ILE A 432 8.30 -9.88 -27.19
N PRO A 433 9.23 -10.81 -27.50
CA PRO A 433 10.02 -11.47 -26.45
C PRO A 433 10.85 -10.51 -25.60
N LYS A 434 11.49 -9.50 -26.21
CA LYS A 434 12.26 -8.48 -25.47
C LYS A 434 11.36 -7.64 -24.55
N LEU A 435 10.18 -7.25 -25.04
CA LEU A 435 9.20 -6.54 -24.22
C LEU A 435 8.68 -7.42 -23.07
N ASN A 436 8.35 -8.69 -23.33
CA ASN A 436 7.91 -9.63 -22.30
C ASN A 436 8.98 -9.85 -21.22
N ALA A 437 10.26 -9.91 -21.59
CA ALA A 437 11.35 -10.00 -20.61
C ALA A 437 11.44 -8.76 -19.70
N ARG A 438 11.03 -7.58 -20.18
CA ARG A 438 10.95 -6.35 -19.38
C ARG A 438 9.68 -6.31 -18.53
N LEU A 439 8.53 -6.60 -19.13
CA LEU A 439 7.23 -6.62 -18.46
C LEU A 439 7.13 -7.70 -17.36
N ALA A 440 7.84 -8.83 -17.53
CA ALA A 440 7.90 -9.89 -16.53
C ALA A 440 8.63 -9.47 -15.24
N LYS A 441 9.50 -8.44 -15.29
CA LYS A 441 10.13 -7.86 -14.10
C LYS A 441 9.14 -7.06 -13.27
N GLY A 442 8.04 -6.60 -13.88
CA GLY A 442 6.98 -5.86 -13.21
C GLY A 442 7.40 -4.55 -12.57
N TYR A 443 6.47 -3.98 -11.80
CA TYR A 443 6.68 -2.82 -10.94
C TYR A 443 6.08 -3.08 -9.55
N PRO A 444 6.61 -2.47 -8.48
CA PRO A 444 6.17 -2.75 -7.12
C PRO A 444 4.75 -2.23 -6.85
N LEU A 445 3.93 -3.03 -6.16
CA LEU A 445 2.65 -2.61 -5.58
C LEU A 445 2.84 -1.66 -4.39
N PRO A 446 1.79 -0.93 -3.94
CA PRO A 446 1.83 -0.27 -2.64
C PRO A 446 2.01 -1.32 -1.54
N THR A 447 3.06 -1.18 -0.74
CA THR A 447 3.51 -2.15 0.26
C THR A 447 3.75 -1.49 1.59
N LEU A 448 3.36 -2.17 2.67
CA LEU A 448 3.56 -1.75 4.06
C LEU A 448 4.37 -2.81 4.79
N GLY A 449 5.47 -2.40 5.42
CA GLY A 449 6.37 -3.26 6.16
C GLY A 449 6.87 -4.43 5.31
N LYS A 450 7.01 -5.59 5.95
CA LYS A 450 7.35 -6.86 5.28
C LYS A 450 6.09 -7.68 5.07
N MET A 451 5.17 -7.17 4.24
CA MET A 451 3.96 -7.89 3.89
C MET A 451 4.16 -8.80 2.67
N LYS A 452 3.39 -9.89 2.61
CA LYS A 452 3.22 -10.76 1.45
C LYS A 452 1.75 -10.92 1.11
N LEU A 453 1.46 -11.08 -0.17
CA LEU A 453 0.12 -11.36 -0.68
C LEU A 453 -0.14 -12.87 -0.67
N VAL A 454 -1.35 -13.26 -0.28
CA VAL A 454 -1.80 -14.65 -0.17
C VAL A 454 -3.16 -14.79 -0.84
N ASN A 455 -3.40 -15.92 -1.53
CA ASN A 455 -4.66 -16.21 -2.23
C ASN A 455 -5.06 -15.08 -3.22
N THR A 456 -4.06 -14.49 -3.88
CA THR A 456 -4.25 -13.31 -4.73
C THR A 456 -4.98 -13.65 -6.01
N GLN A 457 -6.02 -12.89 -6.31
CA GLN A 457 -6.76 -12.95 -7.56
C GLN A 457 -6.67 -11.60 -8.26
N LEU A 458 -6.51 -11.62 -9.59
CA LEU A 458 -6.50 -10.43 -10.42
C LEU A 458 -7.63 -10.53 -11.44
N GLN A 459 -8.44 -9.48 -11.52
CA GLN A 459 -9.48 -9.31 -12.53
C GLN A 459 -9.30 -7.99 -13.26
N VAL A 460 -9.38 -8.01 -14.59
CA VAL A 460 -9.43 -6.77 -15.38
C VAL A 460 -10.88 -6.33 -15.48
N LEU A 461 -11.18 -5.13 -15.02
CA LEU A 461 -12.49 -4.49 -15.11
C LEU A 461 -12.40 -3.31 -16.08
N LYS A 462 -13.54 -2.67 -16.33
CA LYS A 462 -13.55 -1.45 -17.15
C LYS A 462 -12.75 -0.35 -16.46
N ASP A 463 -11.76 0.19 -17.15
CA ASP A 463 -10.88 1.30 -16.74
C ASP A 463 -9.90 1.03 -15.57
N TYR A 464 -9.94 -0.14 -14.93
CA TYR A 464 -8.98 -0.52 -13.89
C TYR A 464 -8.86 -2.05 -13.76
N MET A 465 -7.74 -2.51 -13.23
CA MET A 465 -7.60 -3.89 -12.75
C MET A 465 -7.81 -3.95 -11.23
N LEU A 466 -8.47 -4.99 -10.76
CA LEU A 466 -8.74 -5.27 -9.36
C LEU A 466 -7.89 -6.45 -8.89
N ILE A 467 -7.21 -6.27 -7.77
CA ILE A 467 -6.45 -7.31 -7.09
C ILE A 467 -7.14 -7.55 -5.75
N GLY A 468 -7.75 -8.71 -5.56
CA GLY A 468 -8.27 -9.19 -4.27
C GLY A 468 -7.25 -10.12 -3.62
N THR A 469 -6.91 -9.90 -2.35
CA THR A 469 -5.87 -10.69 -1.69
C THR A 469 -6.01 -10.70 -0.16
N ASP A 470 -5.59 -11.81 0.44
CA ASP A 470 -5.25 -11.85 1.85
C ASP A 470 -3.80 -11.36 2.03
N VAL A 471 -3.45 -10.96 3.26
CA VAL A 471 -2.13 -10.40 3.58
C VAL A 471 -1.53 -11.15 4.76
N GLN A 472 -0.22 -11.39 4.71
CA GLN A 472 0.55 -11.92 5.82
C GLN A 472 1.76 -11.01 6.10
N PHE A 473 1.89 -10.54 7.33
CA PHE A 473 3.11 -9.83 7.76
C PHE A 473 4.17 -10.83 8.23
N MET A 474 5.40 -10.65 7.74
CA MET A 474 6.57 -11.39 8.25
C MET A 474 7.16 -10.64 9.44
N GLY A 475 7.40 -11.38 10.53
CA GLY A 475 8.04 -10.89 11.76
C GLY A 475 9.44 -10.36 11.57
#